data_AF-A0A7J5DDS8-F1
#
_entry.id   AF-A0A7J5DDS8-F1
#
_cell.length_a   1.000
_cell.length_b   1.000
_cell.length_c   1.000
_cell.angle_alpha   90.00
_cell.angle_beta   90.00
_cell.angle_gamma   90.00
#
_symmetry.space_group_name_H-M   'P 1'
#
loop_
_entity.id
_entity.type
_entity.pdbx_description
1 polymer ?
#
loop_
_entity_poly.entity_id
_entity_poly.type
_entity_poly.pdbx_seq_one_letter_code
_entity_poly.pdbx_strand_id
1 'polypeptide(L)'
;MLVWRVEADGYSGGLDEDLEFAEWRNPRGRVLKQVPAALTGPDDPVLDRLDAYFDAVLPSRWLPTLSGLPGLADPRALLSPDFAELGAHLTATDGRVTGWEQDPARSVPHLVEACATAYGLGADAAAPYLMLLALPDPTDRNVKQWTGWKPARFKAAHTELAASGRVVQTTRARAGRTLFLPGPRQEAKEPRLPLERAKSSLLPYAREHRSTAHTAVVPCVPVPVLFERAWARRA
;
A
#
# COMPACT_ATOMS: atom_id res chain seq x y z
N MET A 1 -4.37 -17.40 -33.79
CA MET A 1 -4.15 -18.62 -32.97
C MET A 1 -4.02 -18.18 -31.51
N LEU A 2 -4.29 -19.02 -30.51
CA LEU A 2 -4.07 -18.60 -29.11
C LEU A 2 -2.56 -18.66 -28.79
N VAL A 3 -1.97 -17.56 -28.32
CA VAL A 3 -0.58 -17.52 -27.83
C VAL A 3 -0.48 -17.91 -26.36
N TRP A 4 -1.60 -17.79 -25.62
CA TRP A 4 -1.71 -18.26 -24.24
C TRP A 4 -3.10 -18.86 -24.03
N ARG A 5 -3.20 -19.96 -23.28
CA ARG A 5 -4.46 -20.66 -23.01
C ARG A 5 -4.58 -21.00 -21.53
N VAL A 6 -5.77 -20.81 -20.98
CA VAL A 6 -6.20 -21.27 -19.66
C VAL A 6 -7.32 -22.29 -19.80
N GLU A 7 -7.28 -23.36 -19.00
CA GLU A 7 -8.33 -24.38 -18.96
C GLU A 7 -8.66 -24.73 -17.50
N ALA A 8 -9.94 -24.76 -17.15
CA ALA A 8 -10.44 -25.09 -15.82
C ALA A 8 -11.82 -25.75 -15.92
N ASP A 9 -12.00 -26.92 -15.32
CA ASP A 9 -13.26 -27.70 -15.33
C ASP A 9 -13.87 -27.88 -16.74
N GLY A 10 -12.99 -28.03 -17.75
CA GLY A 10 -13.36 -28.15 -19.17
C GLY A 10 -13.75 -26.84 -19.86
N TYR A 11 -13.74 -25.71 -19.15
CA TYR A 11 -13.83 -24.39 -19.77
C TYR A 11 -12.45 -23.97 -20.26
N SER A 12 -12.38 -23.34 -21.43
CA SER A 12 -11.12 -22.83 -22.00
C SER A 12 -11.25 -21.39 -22.47
N GLY A 13 -10.17 -20.63 -22.35
CA GLY A 13 -10.04 -19.26 -22.83
C GLY A 13 -8.56 -18.94 -23.08
N GLY A 14 -8.24 -17.77 -23.62
CA GLY A 14 -6.84 -17.47 -23.89
C GLY A 14 -6.61 -16.10 -24.52
N LEU A 15 -5.34 -15.75 -24.69
CA LEU A 15 -4.93 -14.56 -25.45
C LEU A 15 -4.61 -14.97 -26.89
N ASP A 16 -5.01 -14.15 -27.86
CA ASP A 16 -4.59 -14.30 -29.24
C ASP A 16 -3.23 -13.64 -29.54
N GLU A 17 -2.85 -13.63 -30.81
CA GLU A 17 -1.56 -13.07 -31.28
C GLU A 17 -1.42 -11.57 -31.02
N ASP A 18 -2.53 -10.85 -30.84
CA ASP A 18 -2.59 -9.42 -30.54
C ASP A 18 -2.68 -9.15 -29.02
N LEU A 19 -2.57 -10.21 -28.20
CA LEU A 19 -2.74 -10.19 -26.74
C LEU A 19 -4.15 -9.77 -26.30
N GLU A 20 -5.15 -9.91 -27.17
CA GLU A 20 -6.55 -9.72 -26.80
C GLU A 20 -7.13 -11.03 -26.25
N PHE A 21 -8.03 -10.92 -25.27
CA PHE A 21 -8.66 -12.10 -24.68
C PHE A 21 -9.68 -12.69 -25.65
N ALA A 22 -9.34 -13.82 -26.24
CA ALA A 22 -10.21 -14.60 -27.09
C ALA A 22 -11.24 -15.37 -26.23
N GLU A 23 -12.46 -15.37 -26.74
CA GLU A 23 -13.71 -15.85 -26.11
C GLU A 23 -13.57 -17.10 -25.21
N TRP A 24 -14.36 -17.13 -24.14
CA TRP A 24 -14.51 -18.33 -23.31
C TRP A 24 -15.32 -19.42 -24.02
N ARG A 25 -14.86 -20.66 -23.93
CA ARG A 25 -15.55 -21.86 -24.42
C ARG A 25 -15.90 -22.79 -23.27
N ASN A 26 -17.08 -23.39 -23.32
CA ASN A 26 -17.52 -24.40 -22.35
C ASN A 26 -16.93 -25.79 -22.67
N PRO A 27 -17.14 -26.81 -21.82
CA PRO A 27 -16.66 -28.19 -22.05
C PRO A 27 -17.16 -28.87 -23.33
N ARG A 28 -18.15 -28.27 -24.01
CA ARG A 28 -18.68 -28.74 -25.30
C ARG A 28 -18.10 -27.94 -26.48
N GLY A 29 -17.06 -27.14 -26.25
CA GLY A 29 -16.40 -26.29 -27.25
C GLY A 29 -17.21 -25.07 -27.70
N ARG A 30 -18.38 -24.80 -27.08
CA ARG A 30 -19.26 -23.70 -27.45
C ARG A 30 -18.81 -22.41 -26.78
N VAL A 31 -18.81 -21.33 -27.54
CA VAL A 31 -18.57 -19.97 -27.05
C VAL A 31 -19.62 -19.62 -25.99
N LEU A 32 -19.17 -19.09 -24.85
CA LEU A 32 -20.05 -18.58 -23.81
C LEU A 32 -20.76 -17.32 -24.33
N LYS A 33 -22.08 -17.39 -24.41
CA LYS A 33 -22.93 -16.25 -24.80
C LYS A 33 -23.03 -15.17 -23.71
N GLN A 34 -22.74 -15.57 -22.47
CA GLN A 34 -22.63 -14.71 -21.31
C GLN A 34 -21.32 -15.07 -20.64
N VAL A 35 -20.32 -14.22 -20.84
CA VAL A 35 -19.18 -14.15 -19.94
C VAL A 35 -19.67 -13.29 -18.76
N PRO A 36 -19.41 -13.66 -17.49
CA PRO A 36 -19.63 -12.73 -16.39
C PRO A 36 -19.00 -11.40 -16.78
N ALA A 37 -19.73 -10.29 -16.64
CA ALA A 37 -19.16 -8.98 -16.94
C ALA A 37 -17.82 -8.86 -16.20
N ALA A 38 -16.80 -8.37 -16.89
CA ALA A 38 -15.55 -8.03 -16.21
C ALA A 38 -15.91 -7.08 -15.06
N LEU A 39 -15.26 -7.28 -13.91
CA LEU A 39 -15.45 -6.38 -12.77
C LEU A 39 -15.18 -4.95 -13.25
N THR A 40 -16.12 -4.05 -13.03
CA THR A 40 -16.05 -2.68 -13.56
C THR A 40 -15.10 -1.78 -12.78
N GLY A 41 -14.59 -2.26 -11.64
CA GLY A 41 -13.69 -1.52 -10.78
C GLY A 41 -13.69 -2.03 -9.33
N PRO A 42 -13.01 -1.32 -8.42
CA PRO A 42 -12.94 -1.68 -7.01
C PRO A 42 -14.29 -1.57 -6.28
N ASP A 43 -15.20 -0.76 -6.80
CA ASP A 43 -16.54 -0.52 -6.25
C ASP A 43 -17.63 -1.26 -7.05
N ASP A 44 -17.27 -2.32 -7.78
CA ASP A 44 -18.26 -3.13 -8.51
C ASP A 44 -19.27 -3.73 -7.52
N PRO A 45 -20.60 -3.54 -7.72
CA PRO A 45 -21.63 -4.07 -6.83
C PRO A 45 -21.58 -5.59 -6.63
N VAL A 46 -20.94 -6.35 -7.54
CA VAL A 46 -20.67 -7.78 -7.36
C VAL A 46 -19.73 -8.01 -6.18
N LEU A 47 -18.71 -7.17 -5.98
CA LEU A 47 -17.78 -7.29 -4.87
C LEU A 47 -18.49 -7.05 -3.52
N ASP A 48 -19.43 -6.10 -3.47
CA ASP A 48 -20.24 -5.85 -2.27
C ASP A 48 -21.19 -7.00 -1.96
N ARG A 49 -21.80 -7.60 -3.00
CA ARG A 49 -22.63 -8.81 -2.84
C ARG A 49 -21.80 -10.00 -2.37
N LEU A 50 -20.56 -10.12 -2.85
CA LEU A 50 -19.65 -11.17 -2.41
C LEU A 50 -19.25 -10.97 -0.95
N ASP A 51 -18.93 -9.74 -0.53
CA ASP A 51 -18.69 -9.44 0.89
C ASP A 51 -19.91 -9.83 1.75
N ALA A 52 -21.10 -9.39 1.35
CA ALA A 52 -22.34 -9.73 2.05
C ALA A 52 -22.62 -11.24 2.09
N TYR A 53 -22.36 -11.95 0.99
CA TYR A 53 -22.48 -13.41 0.91
C TYR A 53 -21.50 -14.10 1.85
N PHE A 54 -20.24 -13.69 1.85
CA PHE A 54 -19.22 -14.27 2.72
C PHE A 54 -19.55 -14.01 4.20
N ASP A 55 -19.94 -12.78 4.54
CA ASP A 55 -20.32 -12.42 5.92
C ASP A 55 -21.62 -13.12 6.39
N ALA A 56 -22.54 -13.47 5.48
CA ALA A 56 -23.80 -14.14 5.80
C ALA A 56 -23.72 -15.67 5.90
N VAL A 57 -22.76 -16.32 5.23
CA VAL A 57 -22.58 -17.78 5.30
C VAL A 57 -21.72 -18.14 6.50
N LEU A 58 -22.18 -19.08 7.33
CA LEU A 58 -21.44 -19.67 8.46
C LEU A 58 -19.96 -19.91 8.08
N PRO A 59 -19.01 -19.72 9.03
CA PRO A 59 -17.59 -19.88 8.74
C PRO A 59 -17.38 -21.21 8.05
N SER A 60 -16.81 -21.16 6.84
CA SER A 60 -16.66 -22.35 6.01
C SER A 60 -16.06 -23.47 6.84
N ARG A 61 -16.55 -24.71 6.67
CA ARG A 61 -16.00 -25.89 7.38
C ARG A 61 -14.50 -26.12 7.13
N TRP A 62 -13.93 -25.45 6.13
CA TRP A 62 -12.52 -25.51 5.75
C TRP A 62 -11.70 -24.32 6.30
N LEU A 63 -12.34 -23.22 6.71
CA LEU A 63 -11.75 -22.01 7.33
C LEU A 63 -12.67 -21.50 8.46
N PRO A 64 -12.46 -21.94 9.72
CA PRO A 64 -13.42 -21.81 10.83
C PRO A 64 -13.45 -20.44 11.54
N THR A 65 -12.91 -19.37 10.95
CA THR A 65 -12.92 -18.02 11.55
C THR A 65 -13.59 -17.02 10.61
N LEU A 66 -14.60 -16.31 11.13
CA LEU A 66 -15.46 -15.29 10.49
C LEU A 66 -15.06 -14.95 9.03
N SER A 67 -15.69 -15.69 8.12
CA SER A 67 -15.44 -15.76 6.69
C SER A 67 -15.86 -14.48 5.96
N GLY A 68 -14.99 -13.49 5.93
CA GLY A 68 -14.88 -12.60 4.77
C GLY A 68 -13.55 -13.00 4.16
N LEU A 69 -13.54 -13.54 2.95
CA LEU A 69 -12.32 -14.07 2.38
C LEU A 69 -11.21 -13.00 2.40
N PRO A 70 -9.94 -13.39 2.61
CA PRO A 70 -8.78 -12.53 2.42
C PRO A 70 -8.59 -11.98 0.99
N GLY A 71 -9.60 -12.10 0.14
CA GLY A 71 -9.43 -12.16 -1.30
C GLY A 71 -10.29 -11.19 -2.08
N LEU A 72 -11.06 -10.27 -1.46
CA LEU A 72 -11.67 -9.15 -2.20
C LEU A 72 -10.92 -7.84 -2.00
N ALA A 73 -10.23 -7.67 -0.88
CA ALA A 73 -9.30 -6.57 -0.66
C ALA A 73 -8.23 -6.49 -1.76
N ASP A 74 -7.59 -7.62 -2.06
CA ASP A 74 -6.52 -7.67 -3.05
C ASP A 74 -7.06 -7.40 -4.49
N PRO A 75 -8.20 -7.98 -4.95
CA PRO A 75 -8.85 -7.56 -6.21
C PRO A 75 -9.28 -6.10 -6.22
N ARG A 76 -9.83 -5.55 -5.14
CA ARG A 76 -10.14 -4.12 -5.05
C ARG A 76 -8.88 -3.27 -5.23
N ALA A 77 -7.77 -3.68 -4.61
CA ALA A 77 -6.49 -3.03 -4.82
C ALA A 77 -6.07 -3.10 -6.29
N LEU A 78 -6.07 -4.31 -6.90
CA LEU A 78 -5.67 -4.52 -8.29
C LEU A 78 -6.52 -3.77 -9.31
N LEU A 79 -7.82 -3.61 -9.03
CA LEU A 79 -8.76 -2.88 -9.89
C LEU A 79 -8.74 -1.36 -9.64
N SER A 80 -8.05 -0.90 -8.59
CA SER A 80 -8.07 0.51 -8.23
C SER A 80 -7.28 1.38 -9.22
N PRO A 81 -7.72 2.63 -9.47
CA PRO A 81 -6.92 3.61 -10.21
C PRO A 81 -5.54 3.85 -9.59
N ASP A 82 -5.46 3.79 -8.26
CA ASP A 82 -4.22 3.90 -7.48
C ASP A 82 -3.18 2.84 -7.90
N PHE A 83 -3.60 1.58 -8.05
CA PHE A 83 -2.71 0.51 -8.48
C PHE A 83 -2.32 0.64 -9.96
N ALA A 84 -3.23 1.13 -10.81
CA ALA A 84 -2.89 1.47 -12.19
C ALA A 84 -1.83 2.59 -12.27
N GLU A 85 -1.95 3.63 -11.43
CA GLU A 85 -0.95 4.69 -11.29
C GLU A 85 0.40 4.16 -10.79
N LEU A 86 0.38 3.25 -9.82
CA LEU A 86 1.58 2.56 -9.35
C LEU A 86 2.23 1.76 -10.48
N GLY A 87 1.45 1.02 -11.28
CA GLY A 87 1.94 0.29 -12.44
C GLY A 87 2.62 1.21 -13.46
N ALA A 88 1.97 2.32 -13.83
CA ALA A 88 2.54 3.32 -14.72
C ALA A 88 3.87 3.88 -14.18
N HIS A 89 3.91 4.27 -12.90
CA HIS A 89 5.11 4.76 -12.22
C HIS A 89 6.25 3.72 -12.23
N LEU A 90 5.92 2.45 -12.00
CA LEU A 90 6.89 1.35 -11.99
C LEU A 90 7.42 0.99 -13.39
N THR A 91 6.69 1.31 -14.46
CA THR A 91 7.14 1.13 -15.85
C THR A 91 7.84 2.34 -16.45
N ALA A 92 7.64 3.53 -15.86
CA ALA A 92 8.28 4.75 -16.32
C ALA A 92 9.80 4.69 -16.14
N THR A 93 10.55 4.80 -17.24
CA THR A 93 12.02 4.84 -17.25
C THR A 93 12.57 6.26 -17.19
N ASP A 94 11.80 7.23 -17.69
CA ASP A 94 12.24 8.61 -17.83
C ASP A 94 12.20 9.36 -16.49
N GLY A 95 13.25 10.11 -16.18
CA GLY A 95 13.31 10.95 -14.98
C GLY A 95 13.51 10.20 -13.66
N ARG A 96 13.81 8.89 -13.68
CA ARG A 96 14.10 8.15 -12.44
C ARG A 96 15.39 8.63 -11.79
N VAL A 97 15.25 9.17 -10.59
CA VAL A 97 16.37 9.49 -9.71
C VAL A 97 16.85 8.20 -9.06
N THR A 98 18.15 7.90 -9.16
CA THR A 98 18.73 6.73 -8.50
C THR A 98 18.63 6.86 -6.97
N GLY A 99 18.28 5.76 -6.31
CA GLY A 99 18.13 5.70 -4.85
C GLY A 99 16.73 5.23 -4.43
N TRP A 100 16.40 5.49 -3.17
CA TRP A 100 15.15 5.05 -2.54
C TRP A 100 14.10 6.16 -2.63
N GLU A 101 12.93 5.88 -3.19
CA GLU A 101 11.83 6.84 -3.21
C GLU A 101 11.27 7.12 -1.81
N GLN A 102 11.57 6.26 -0.84
CA GLN A 102 11.27 6.46 0.57
C GLN A 102 12.09 7.61 1.20
N ASP A 103 13.12 8.12 0.52
CA ASP A 103 13.79 9.37 0.88
C ASP A 103 13.05 10.57 0.24
N PRO A 104 12.26 11.36 1.00
CA PRO A 104 11.50 12.47 0.46
C PRO A 104 12.39 13.60 -0.05
N ALA A 105 13.66 13.70 0.39
CA ALA A 105 14.60 14.66 -0.18
C ALA A 105 14.96 14.32 -1.65
N ARG A 106 14.70 13.08 -2.08
CA ARG A 106 14.88 12.62 -3.45
C ARG A 106 13.57 12.58 -4.22
N SER A 107 12.52 12.01 -3.63
CA SER A 107 11.25 11.77 -4.33
C SER A 107 10.34 13.00 -4.37
N VAL A 108 10.35 13.83 -3.33
CA VAL A 108 9.45 14.99 -3.18
C VAL A 108 10.18 16.18 -2.49
N PRO A 109 11.30 16.68 -3.04
CA PRO A 109 12.11 17.71 -2.37
C PRO A 109 11.34 19.00 -2.07
N HIS A 110 10.39 19.37 -2.93
CA HIS A 110 9.50 20.53 -2.71
C HIS A 110 8.61 20.33 -1.48
N LEU A 111 8.23 19.10 -1.16
CA LEU A 111 7.43 18.79 0.02
C LEU A 111 8.27 18.83 1.30
N VAL A 112 9.55 18.46 1.22
CA VAL A 112 10.51 18.65 2.33
C VAL A 112 10.65 20.14 2.65
N GLU A 113 10.79 20.98 1.62
CA GLU A 113 10.82 22.44 1.78
C GLU A 113 9.51 22.96 2.39
N ALA A 114 8.36 22.56 1.85
CA ALA A 114 7.06 22.95 2.38
C ALA A 114 6.88 22.54 3.86
N CYS A 115 7.35 21.34 4.23
CA CYS A 115 7.33 20.87 5.61
C CYS A 115 8.28 21.65 6.52
N ALA A 116 9.49 21.91 6.04
CA ALA A 116 10.49 22.70 6.74
C ALA A 116 9.95 24.10 7.06
N THR A 117 9.40 24.79 6.05
CA THR A 117 8.80 26.11 6.22
C THR A 117 7.58 26.09 7.14
N ALA A 118 6.65 25.15 6.95
CA ALA A 118 5.41 25.11 7.71
C ALA A 118 5.62 24.88 9.21
N TYR A 119 6.67 24.13 9.58
CA TYR A 119 6.92 23.74 10.97
C TYR A 119 8.19 24.34 11.57
N GLY A 120 8.88 25.24 10.84
CA GLY A 120 10.12 25.86 11.32
C GLY A 120 11.24 24.84 11.55
N LEU A 121 11.29 23.81 10.70
CA LEU A 121 12.28 22.74 10.75
C LEU A 121 13.36 22.96 9.68
N GLY A 122 14.56 22.44 9.91
CA GLY A 122 15.52 22.15 8.88
C GLY A 122 15.06 20.99 7.98
N ALA A 123 15.54 20.97 6.74
CA ALA A 123 15.21 19.92 5.78
C ALA A 123 15.51 18.50 6.31
N ASP A 124 16.57 18.36 7.09
CA ASP A 124 16.97 17.10 7.74
C ASP A 124 15.98 16.64 8.81
N ALA A 125 15.26 17.53 9.49
CA ALA A 125 14.21 17.15 10.43
C ALA A 125 12.84 16.96 9.73
N ALA A 126 12.59 17.72 8.66
CA ALA A 126 11.38 17.60 7.84
C ALA A 126 11.29 16.25 7.11
N ALA A 127 12.40 15.73 6.58
CA ALA A 127 12.42 14.46 5.87
C ALA A 127 11.92 13.26 6.72
N PRO A 128 12.46 12.96 7.92
CA PRO A 128 11.95 11.89 8.76
C PRO A 128 10.53 12.15 9.27
N TYR A 129 10.10 13.41 9.41
CA TYR A 129 8.70 13.72 9.72
C TYR A 129 7.75 13.26 8.60
N LEU A 130 8.08 13.55 7.33
CA LEU A 130 7.29 13.07 6.19
C LEU A 130 7.28 11.54 6.11
N MET A 131 8.41 10.88 6.37
CA MET A 131 8.47 9.41 6.47
C MET A 131 7.56 8.86 7.57
N LEU A 132 7.56 9.49 8.75
CA LEU A 132 6.66 9.14 9.85
C LEU A 132 5.20 9.38 9.49
N LEU A 133 4.90 10.40 8.68
CA LEU A 133 3.55 10.73 8.24
C LEU A 133 3.00 9.71 7.23
N ALA A 134 3.82 9.29 6.27
CA ALA A 134 3.37 8.53 5.11
C ALA A 134 3.66 7.02 5.19
N LEU A 135 4.88 6.63 5.57
CA LEU A 135 5.38 5.28 5.33
C LEU A 135 4.85 4.26 6.35
N PRO A 136 4.61 3.00 5.94
CA PRO A 136 4.16 1.94 6.84
C PRO A 136 5.20 1.60 7.92
N ASP A 137 6.47 1.51 7.53
CA ASP A 137 7.56 0.97 8.35
C ASP A 137 8.82 1.85 8.37
N PRO A 138 8.74 3.15 8.73
CA PRO A 138 9.91 4.03 8.85
C PRO A 138 10.70 3.72 10.12
N THR A 139 11.29 2.53 10.22
CA THR A 139 12.19 2.14 11.32
C THR A 139 13.49 2.95 11.24
N ASP A 140 14.18 3.15 12.37
CA ASP A 140 15.45 3.90 12.38
C ASP A 140 16.50 3.24 11.46
N ARG A 141 16.40 1.92 11.23
CA ARG A 141 17.23 1.18 10.27
C ARG A 141 16.88 1.57 8.83
N ASN A 142 15.59 1.51 8.49
CA ASN A 142 15.10 1.82 7.14
C ASN A 142 15.39 3.28 6.78
N VAL A 143 15.13 4.22 7.69
CA VAL A 143 15.41 5.64 7.46
C VAL A 143 16.90 5.88 7.15
N LYS A 144 17.82 5.25 7.91
CA LYS A 144 19.27 5.35 7.63
C LYS A 144 19.65 4.73 6.29
N GLN A 145 19.03 3.61 5.92
CA GLN A 145 19.28 2.94 4.65
C GLN A 145 18.81 3.80 3.46
N TRP A 146 17.60 4.36 3.54
CA TRP A 146 17.01 5.15 2.47
C TRP A 146 17.75 6.46 2.23
N THR A 147 18.11 7.14 3.31
CA THR A 147 18.80 8.45 3.26
C THR A 147 20.32 8.34 3.08
N GLY A 148 20.92 7.18 3.40
CA GLY A 148 22.37 7.01 3.47
C GLY A 148 23.04 7.85 4.57
N TRP A 149 22.29 8.35 5.55
CA TRP A 149 22.83 9.24 6.59
C TRP A 149 23.79 8.55 7.54
N LYS A 150 24.89 9.25 7.83
CA LYS A 150 25.80 8.88 8.93
C LYS A 150 25.11 9.09 10.29
N PRO A 151 25.52 8.37 11.35
CA PRO A 151 24.86 8.43 12.66
C PRO A 151 24.74 9.84 13.25
N ALA A 152 25.74 10.71 13.05
CA ALA A 152 25.73 12.08 13.56
C ALA A 152 24.61 12.94 12.95
N ARG A 153 24.44 12.88 11.62
CA ARG A 153 23.38 13.60 10.91
C ARG A 153 22.00 13.10 11.31
N PHE A 154 21.82 11.78 11.35
CA PHE A 154 20.59 11.14 11.82
C PHE A 154 20.22 11.59 13.25
N LYS A 155 21.19 11.60 14.16
CA LYS A 155 20.98 12.03 15.55
C LYS A 155 20.59 13.52 15.64
N ALA A 156 21.25 14.39 14.88
CA ALA A 156 20.93 15.81 14.85
C ALA A 156 19.49 16.05 14.34
N ALA A 157 19.14 15.46 13.20
CA ALA A 157 17.80 15.50 12.62
C ALA A 157 16.71 15.03 13.61
N HIS A 158 16.91 13.88 14.26
CA HIS A 158 15.96 13.35 15.24
C HIS A 158 15.86 14.21 16.50
N THR A 159 16.96 14.84 16.93
CA THR A 159 16.95 15.73 18.10
C THR A 159 16.12 16.99 17.82
N GLU A 160 16.34 17.59 16.66
CA GLU A 160 15.55 18.74 16.22
C GLU A 160 14.06 18.38 16.06
N LEU A 161 13.77 17.27 15.38
CA LEU A 161 12.39 16.82 15.18
C LEU A 161 11.70 16.54 16.52
N ALA A 162 12.38 15.92 17.48
CA ALA A 162 11.85 15.68 18.83
C ALA A 162 11.51 16.98 19.57
N ALA A 163 12.32 18.04 19.39
CA ALA A 163 12.09 19.34 20.00
C ALA A 163 10.93 20.14 19.38
N SER A 164 10.47 19.76 18.19
CA SER A 164 9.43 20.50 17.43
C SER A 164 8.01 20.40 18.01
N GLY A 165 7.76 19.47 18.94
CA GLY A 165 6.41 19.15 19.44
C GLY A 165 5.51 18.42 18.44
N ARG A 166 5.98 18.12 17.22
CA ARG A 166 5.20 17.40 16.18
C ARG A 166 5.21 15.89 16.34
N VAL A 167 6.14 15.37 17.14
CA VAL A 167 6.31 13.94 17.42
C VAL A 167 6.41 13.70 18.91
N VAL A 168 6.14 12.47 19.32
CA VAL A 168 6.38 12.00 20.68
C VAL A 168 7.58 11.05 20.67
N GLN A 169 8.55 11.33 21.54
CA GLN A 169 9.67 10.44 21.78
C GLN A 169 9.30 9.41 22.84
N THR A 170 9.26 8.13 22.47
CA THR A 170 8.87 7.04 23.38
C THR A 170 9.36 5.70 22.83
N THR A 171 9.34 4.66 23.65
CA THR A 171 9.66 3.30 23.22
C THR A 171 8.37 2.51 23.01
N ARG A 172 8.25 1.89 21.84
CA ARG A 172 7.08 1.10 21.46
C ARG A 172 7.53 -0.28 21.02
N ALA A 173 6.94 -1.32 21.61
CA ALA A 173 7.25 -2.69 21.27
C ALA A 173 7.15 -2.92 19.75
N ARG A 174 8.15 -3.60 19.18
CA ARG A 174 8.23 -3.99 17.76
C ARG A 174 8.30 -2.83 16.76
N ALA A 175 8.38 -1.56 17.18
CA ALA A 175 8.35 -0.42 16.25
C ALA A 175 9.69 -0.11 15.57
N GLY A 176 10.83 -0.51 16.18
CA GLY A 176 12.16 -0.28 15.61
C GLY A 176 12.55 1.19 15.43
N ARG A 177 11.89 2.11 16.13
CA ARG A 177 12.12 3.57 16.09
C ARG A 177 11.81 4.24 17.43
N THR A 178 12.27 5.48 17.57
CA THR A 178 12.14 6.27 18.81
C THR A 178 11.18 7.46 18.72
N LEU A 179 10.83 7.90 17.50
CA LEU A 179 9.90 9.00 17.24
C LEU A 179 8.61 8.49 16.60
N PHE A 180 7.48 9.08 17.01
CA PHE A 180 6.15 8.67 16.59
C PHE A 180 5.24 9.87 16.39
N LEU A 181 4.28 9.78 15.47
CA LEU A 181 3.19 10.75 15.44
C LEU A 181 2.36 10.65 16.73
N PRO A 182 1.84 11.77 17.24
CA PRO A 182 0.86 11.76 18.31
C PRO A 182 -0.38 10.94 17.94
N GLY A 183 -0.97 10.25 18.92
CA GLY A 183 -2.24 9.54 18.75
C GLY A 183 -2.17 8.01 18.86
N PRO A 184 -3.31 7.33 18.63
CA PRO A 184 -3.47 5.92 18.89
C PRO A 184 -2.71 5.04 17.88
N ARG A 185 -2.31 3.86 18.34
CA ARG A 185 -1.75 2.81 17.50
C ARG A 185 -2.81 1.81 17.06
N GLN A 186 -2.56 1.26 15.89
CA GLN A 186 -3.18 0.03 15.44
C GLN A 186 -2.19 -1.11 15.69
N GLU A 187 -2.54 -2.01 16.61
CA GLU A 187 -1.78 -3.23 16.85
C GLU A 187 -1.89 -4.16 15.63
N ALA A 188 -0.81 -4.90 15.37
CA ALA A 188 -0.71 -5.85 14.27
C ALA A 188 -0.01 -7.14 14.76
N LYS A 189 -0.46 -8.30 14.28
CA LYS A 189 0.20 -9.58 14.55
C LYS A 189 1.47 -9.69 13.71
N GLU A 190 2.48 -10.42 14.23
CA GLU A 190 3.67 -10.74 13.46
C GLU A 190 3.31 -11.43 12.14
N PRO A 191 4.02 -11.14 11.04
CA PRO A 191 5.23 -10.29 10.95
C PRO A 191 4.97 -8.78 10.77
N ARG A 192 3.72 -8.32 10.66
CA ARG A 192 3.40 -6.89 10.43
C ARG A 192 3.76 -6.04 11.66
N LEU A 193 4.35 -4.87 11.42
CA LEU A 193 4.67 -3.91 12.47
C LEU A 193 3.41 -3.12 12.89
N PRO A 194 3.26 -2.77 14.19
CA PRO A 194 2.25 -1.82 14.62
C PRO A 194 2.42 -0.45 13.92
N LEU A 195 1.32 0.18 13.52
CA LEU A 195 1.30 1.46 12.81
C LEU A 195 0.43 2.51 13.52
N GLU A 196 0.66 3.79 13.27
CA GLU A 196 -0.20 4.87 13.74
C GLU A 196 -1.56 4.81 13.04
N ARG A 197 -2.67 4.91 13.79
CA ARG A 197 -4.02 4.85 13.22
C ARG A 197 -4.28 5.96 12.21
N ALA A 198 -3.59 7.10 12.34
CA ALA A 198 -3.66 8.20 11.38
C ALA A 198 -3.32 7.78 9.93
N LYS A 199 -2.56 6.69 9.74
CA LYS A 199 -2.18 6.18 8.42
C LYS A 199 -3.23 5.29 7.75
N SER A 200 -4.32 4.93 8.44
CA SER A 200 -5.27 3.94 7.90
C SER A 200 -5.97 4.38 6.62
N SER A 201 -6.16 5.70 6.42
CA SER A 201 -6.77 6.23 5.19
C SER A 201 -5.79 6.29 4.00
N LEU A 202 -4.49 6.17 4.27
CA LEU A 202 -3.42 6.09 3.25
C LEU A 202 -3.03 4.64 2.96
N LEU A 203 -3.26 3.76 3.94
CA LEU A 203 -2.92 2.34 3.90
C LEU A 203 -4.17 1.52 4.27
N PRO A 204 -5.22 1.52 3.41
CA PRO A 204 -6.51 0.88 3.73
C PRO A 204 -6.34 -0.61 4.08
N TYR A 205 -5.44 -1.29 3.38
CA TYR A 205 -5.15 -2.72 3.56
C TYR A 205 -4.28 -3.04 4.81
N ALA A 206 -3.86 -2.03 5.59
CA ALA A 206 -3.05 -2.23 6.79
C ALA A 206 -3.83 -2.84 7.97
N ARG A 207 -5.12 -2.51 8.09
CA ARG A 207 -6.00 -3.00 9.18
C ARG A 207 -6.58 -4.37 8.88
N GLU A 208 -6.57 -4.77 7.62
CA GLU A 208 -7.34 -5.91 7.19
C GLU A 208 -6.63 -7.20 7.62
N HIS A 209 -7.31 -7.97 8.48
CA HIS A 209 -7.04 -9.39 8.74
C HIS A 209 -7.29 -10.27 7.50
N ARG A 210 -7.41 -9.65 6.32
CA ARG A 210 -8.01 -10.15 5.10
C ARG A 210 -7.24 -9.71 3.84
N SER A 211 -5.95 -9.37 3.94
CA SER A 211 -5.07 -9.27 2.74
C SER A 211 -4.07 -10.42 2.76
N THR A 212 -3.82 -11.02 1.60
CA THR A 212 -2.83 -12.09 1.42
C THR A 212 -1.38 -11.60 1.51
N ALA A 213 -1.17 -10.28 1.55
CA ALA A 213 0.11 -9.64 1.87
C ALA A 213 0.42 -9.79 3.38
N HIS A 214 0.67 -11.03 3.82
CA HIS A 214 0.84 -11.36 5.23
C HIS A 214 2.15 -10.81 5.82
N THR A 215 3.13 -10.49 4.98
CA THR A 215 4.51 -10.18 5.40
C THR A 215 4.78 -8.70 5.61
N ALA A 216 4.14 -7.82 4.83
CA ALA A 216 4.35 -6.38 4.90
C ALA A 216 3.09 -5.60 4.52
N VAL A 217 2.97 -4.37 5.01
CA VAL A 217 1.99 -3.41 4.51
C VAL A 217 2.61 -2.67 3.34
N VAL A 218 2.04 -2.83 2.15
CA VAL A 218 2.55 -2.23 0.92
C VAL A 218 1.58 -1.12 0.48
N PRO A 219 2.05 0.11 0.22
CA PRO A 219 1.22 1.15 -0.38
C PRO A 219 0.74 0.73 -1.78
N CYS A 220 -0.52 1.04 -2.11
CA CYS A 220 -1.08 0.79 -3.45
C CYS A 220 -0.91 1.95 -4.42
N VAL A 221 -0.09 2.94 -4.06
CA VAL A 221 0.24 4.13 -4.86
C VAL A 221 1.75 4.33 -4.90
N PRO A 222 2.27 5.11 -5.86
CA PRO A 222 3.67 5.53 -5.84
C PRO A 222 4.05 6.19 -4.50
N VAL A 223 5.27 5.94 -4.02
CA VAL A 223 5.76 6.54 -2.76
C VAL A 223 5.73 8.09 -2.78
N PRO A 224 6.11 8.78 -3.88
CA PRO A 224 5.95 10.24 -3.96
C PRO A 224 4.49 10.69 -3.74
N VAL A 225 3.55 10.01 -4.40
CA VAL A 225 2.10 10.30 -4.28
C VAL A 225 1.60 10.03 -2.87
N LEU A 226 2.13 9.00 -2.20
CA LEU A 226 1.83 8.72 -0.80
C LEU A 226 2.25 9.88 0.11
N PHE A 227 3.43 10.47 -0.10
CA PHE A 227 3.88 11.64 0.66
C PHE A 227 2.95 12.84 0.45
N GLU A 228 2.57 13.14 -0.80
CA GLU A 228 1.66 14.24 -1.12
C GLU A 228 0.31 14.07 -0.41
N ARG A 229 -0.30 12.87 -0.52
CA ARG A 229 -1.58 12.57 0.12
C ARG A 229 -1.48 12.65 1.64
N ALA A 230 -0.36 12.19 2.21
CA ALA A 230 -0.13 12.25 3.65
C ALA A 230 0.00 13.69 4.14
N TRP A 231 0.77 14.51 3.42
CA TRP A 231 0.93 15.93 3.73
C TRP A 231 -0.39 16.70 3.59
N ALA A 232 -1.15 16.48 2.53
CA ALA A 232 -2.44 17.15 2.31
C ALA A 232 -3.46 16.86 3.43
N ARG A 233 -3.36 15.70 4.08
CA ARG A 233 -4.26 15.25 5.15
C ARG A 233 -3.74 15.51 6.56
N ARG A 234 -2.59 16.20 6.70
CA ARG A 234 -2.01 16.51 8.02
C ARG A 234 -2.99 17.35 8.84
N ALA A 235 -3.19 16.95 10.10
CA ALA A 235 -4.03 17.67 11.06
C ALA A 235 -3.25 18.79 11.76
#